data_AF-A0A945SB81-F1
#
_entry.id   AF-A0A945SB81-F1
#
_cell.length_a   1.000
_cell.length_b   1.000
_cell.length_c   1.000
_cell.angle_alpha   90.00
_cell.angle_beta   90.00
_cell.angle_gamma   90.00
#
_symmetry.space_group_name_H-M   'P 1'
#
loop_
_entity.id
_entity.type
_entity.pdbx_description
1 polymer ?
#
loop_
_entity_poly.entity_id
_entity_poly.type
_entity_poly.pdbx_seq_one_letter_code
_entity_poly.pdbx_strand_id
1 'polypeptide(L)'
;MSTTCLIPDDVASAMERGDALPATALGRYPLPEQTVPGDRGINVLLDLAHHCYMGAMWGLAGRLNDNGFRCVSSHACLDTVLQPGEDVLVRTLAGEAADGKKVRPFIQWPNTEYNVVLTIQADAGGPLYTDVELEALGCFVAEGGGVIVLADINGNGSVPAWGKSEDWPLRTLLSRYGAEIEGACQRGDQTVPAFALSSDWEAVLTSDDGRPVAARKTHGRGRLVLVASLSMVHHPLWTGTEQTAEQNALRTVLLTEAVEWAAGGREPVSGETRLPDTHGGAGGIYPERRTCFGNIHVYYASNQLESVLQTVEVEYPRIQQQILDWLPSPLPADEPLLILLGAGTGGGWAVNAFYPKENGIISTDAHGLIGIFAHEFAHILSGPRNALGEVAANWFDGNQGEAHAGFFQGRIWGMSSDNHSMRDCNSIFDHEKEHGVIDLGVAARDGYKAYGGGGQVWRKLWYVWQKLDDRYGTTWYPRWRWVQHTRWQDASEKALSLNDTVEDMSIAVGEDLFPFLAELGTTLIRERLERISFQGKMMELPVAPLEATPAGDVRTEPITDYTKPLTREQSQ
;
A
#
# COMPACT_ATOMS: atom_id res chain seq x y z
N MET A 1 15.44 -31.26 -14.10
CA MET A 1 16.75 -30.57 -14.08
C MET A 1 16.72 -29.64 -12.88
N SER A 2 17.64 -29.83 -11.94
CA SER A 2 17.67 -29.12 -10.65
C SER A 2 18.03 -27.64 -10.87
N THR A 3 17.05 -26.75 -10.87
CA THR A 3 17.25 -25.30 -10.74
C THR A 3 17.67 -25.02 -9.29
N THR A 4 18.97 -25.09 -9.02
CA THR A 4 19.55 -24.63 -7.76
C THR A 4 19.16 -23.17 -7.54
N CYS A 5 18.40 -22.92 -6.48
CA CYS A 5 18.20 -21.60 -5.91
C CYS A 5 19.56 -20.93 -5.67
N LEU A 6 19.76 -19.70 -6.15
CA LEU A 6 21.02 -18.95 -6.03
C LEU A 6 20.98 -17.97 -4.84
N ILE A 7 20.21 -18.27 -3.79
CA ILE A 7 20.17 -17.46 -2.57
C ILE A 7 21.31 -17.94 -1.66
N PRO A 8 22.26 -17.06 -1.29
CA PRO A 8 23.31 -17.41 -0.32
C PRO A 8 22.74 -17.85 1.04
N ASP A 9 23.39 -18.80 1.71
CA ASP A 9 22.88 -19.37 2.98
C ASP A 9 22.69 -18.33 4.10
N ASP A 10 23.58 -17.34 4.18
CA ASP A 10 23.49 -16.24 5.13
C ASP A 10 22.27 -15.34 4.85
N VAL A 11 21.97 -15.11 3.58
CA VAL A 11 20.78 -14.38 3.11
C VAL A 11 19.50 -15.15 3.42
N ALA A 12 19.44 -16.44 3.07
CA ALA A 12 18.29 -17.29 3.34
C ALA A 12 17.99 -17.34 4.84
N SER A 13 19.03 -17.55 5.65
CA SER A 13 18.91 -17.60 7.11
C SER A 13 18.44 -16.28 7.71
N ALA A 14 18.91 -15.13 7.19
CA ALA A 14 18.48 -13.82 7.65
C ALA A 14 17.00 -13.56 7.28
N MET A 15 16.60 -13.90 6.05
CA MET A 15 15.22 -13.75 5.60
C MET A 15 14.24 -14.62 6.39
N GLU A 16 14.59 -15.88 6.68
CA GLU A 16 13.77 -16.80 7.48
C GLU A 16 13.52 -16.25 8.89
N ARG A 17 14.52 -15.62 9.51
CA ARG A 17 14.38 -14.94 10.82
C ARG A 17 13.77 -13.54 10.71
N GLY A 18 13.64 -13.03 9.50
CA GLY A 18 13.30 -11.63 9.21
C GLY A 18 14.31 -10.61 9.74
N ASP A 19 15.57 -11.01 9.92
CA ASP A 19 16.67 -10.17 10.36
C ASP A 19 17.33 -9.43 9.19
N ALA A 20 17.96 -8.30 9.49
CA ALA A 20 18.84 -7.63 8.55
C ALA A 20 20.22 -8.29 8.51
N LEU A 21 20.84 -8.30 7.34
CA LEU A 21 22.26 -8.61 7.21
C LEU A 21 23.09 -7.55 7.95
N PRO A 22 24.19 -7.93 8.62
CA PRO A 22 25.05 -6.99 9.32
C PRO A 22 25.88 -6.13 8.35
N ALA A 23 26.37 -4.98 8.82
CA ALA A 23 27.25 -4.08 8.05
C ALA A 23 28.53 -4.78 7.51
N THR A 24 28.98 -5.87 8.12
CA THR A 24 30.11 -6.67 7.59
C THR A 24 29.81 -7.32 6.23
N ALA A 25 28.55 -7.39 5.82
CA ALA A 25 28.12 -7.98 4.54
C ALA A 25 28.12 -6.96 3.37
N LEU A 26 28.33 -5.67 3.64
CA LEU A 26 28.23 -4.58 2.65
C LEU A 26 29.14 -4.78 1.43
N GLY A 27 30.37 -5.25 1.65
CA GLY A 27 31.31 -5.52 0.54
C GLY A 27 30.88 -6.65 -0.39
N ARG A 28 30.00 -7.55 0.09
CA ARG A 28 29.44 -8.65 -0.71
C ARG A 28 28.12 -8.26 -1.38
N TYR A 29 27.32 -7.44 -0.71
CA TYR A 29 25.99 -7.01 -1.17
C TYR A 29 25.89 -5.48 -1.18
N PRO A 30 26.65 -4.79 -2.04
CA PRO A 30 26.59 -3.34 -2.14
C PRO A 30 25.28 -2.87 -2.76
N LEU A 31 24.83 -1.66 -2.43
CA LEU A 31 23.73 -1.02 -3.14
C LEU A 31 24.11 -0.72 -4.60
N PRO A 32 23.14 -0.70 -5.53
CA PRO A 32 23.39 -0.19 -6.86
C PRO A 32 23.71 1.32 -6.83
N GLU A 33 24.44 1.80 -7.82
CA GLU A 33 24.63 3.25 -8.02
C GLU A 33 23.31 3.88 -8.49
N GLN A 34 22.94 5.00 -7.87
CA GLN A 34 21.85 5.84 -8.36
C GLN A 34 22.25 6.51 -9.67
N THR A 35 21.32 6.56 -10.62
CA THR A 35 21.49 7.33 -11.86
C THR A 35 21.10 8.78 -11.62
N VAL A 36 22.07 9.69 -11.61
CA VAL A 36 21.85 11.11 -11.35
C VAL A 36 22.47 11.95 -12.48
N PRO A 37 21.69 12.30 -13.53
CA PRO A 37 22.18 13.09 -14.65
C PRO A 37 22.63 14.48 -14.20
N GLY A 38 23.84 14.89 -14.59
CA GLY A 38 24.37 16.20 -14.21
C GLY A 38 24.54 16.37 -12.70
N ASP A 39 24.93 15.28 -12.02
CA ASP A 39 25.12 15.19 -10.57
C ASP A 39 25.81 16.43 -9.98
N ARG A 40 25.07 17.13 -9.11
CA ARG A 40 25.49 18.35 -8.41
C ARG A 40 26.21 18.06 -7.10
N GLY A 41 26.31 16.80 -6.69
CA GLY A 41 26.88 16.38 -5.41
C GLY A 41 26.00 16.70 -4.18
N ILE A 42 24.76 17.13 -4.39
CA ILE A 42 23.83 17.55 -3.33
C ILE A 42 22.95 16.35 -2.96
N ASN A 43 23.10 15.87 -1.73
CA ASN A 43 22.26 14.80 -1.17
C ASN A 43 20.94 15.38 -0.61
N VAL A 44 19.79 14.80 -0.95
CA VAL A 44 18.47 15.24 -0.47
C VAL A 44 17.82 14.09 0.27
N LEU A 45 17.52 14.28 1.55
CA LEU A 45 16.66 13.39 2.32
C LEU A 45 15.20 13.78 2.03
N LEU A 46 14.43 12.87 1.46
CA LEU A 46 12.98 12.98 1.34
C LEU A 46 12.32 12.26 2.53
N ASP A 47 11.78 13.03 3.46
CA ASP A 47 11.12 12.53 4.66
C ASP A 47 9.69 12.07 4.34
N LEU A 48 9.44 10.78 4.60
CA LEU A 48 8.14 10.09 4.47
C LEU A 48 7.64 9.55 5.82
N ALA A 49 8.38 9.76 6.92
CA ALA A 49 7.99 9.29 8.25
C ALA A 49 6.81 10.11 8.79
N HIS A 50 6.78 11.41 8.49
CA HIS A 50 5.70 12.31 8.87
C HIS A 50 4.50 12.20 7.92
N HIS A 51 4.76 12.01 6.62
CA HIS A 51 3.70 11.76 5.65
C HIS A 51 4.20 10.94 4.47
N CYS A 52 3.80 9.67 4.43
CA CYS A 52 4.01 8.79 3.29
C CYS A 52 3.00 9.14 2.19
N TYR A 53 3.48 9.79 1.14
CA TYR A 53 2.69 10.14 -0.03
C TYR A 53 3.26 9.46 -1.27
N MET A 54 2.48 8.59 -1.92
CA MET A 54 2.95 7.84 -3.10
C MET A 54 3.47 8.76 -4.22
N GLY A 55 2.85 9.94 -4.41
CA GLY A 55 3.33 10.92 -5.39
C GLY A 55 4.72 11.49 -5.04
N ALA A 56 5.05 11.62 -3.76
CA ALA A 56 6.38 12.05 -3.33
C ALA A 56 7.39 10.89 -3.46
N MET A 57 7.03 9.72 -2.93
CA MET A 57 7.89 8.53 -2.92
C MET A 57 8.31 8.10 -4.32
N TRP A 58 7.40 8.04 -5.29
CA TRP A 58 7.71 7.56 -6.65
C TRP A 58 7.92 8.68 -7.66
N GLY A 59 7.25 9.82 -7.48
CA GLY A 59 7.29 10.93 -8.43
C GLY A 59 8.36 11.95 -8.10
N LEU A 60 8.31 12.54 -6.89
CA LEU A 60 9.24 13.60 -6.49
C LEU A 60 10.68 13.10 -6.39
N ALA A 61 10.90 11.88 -5.87
CA ALA A 61 12.24 11.30 -5.77
C ALA A 61 12.93 11.17 -7.14
N GLY A 62 12.25 10.60 -8.14
CA GLY A 62 12.76 10.52 -9.51
C GLY A 62 13.03 11.90 -10.11
N ARG A 63 12.12 12.87 -9.88
CA ARG A 63 12.30 14.25 -10.35
C ARG A 63 13.53 14.93 -9.75
N LEU A 64 13.83 14.69 -8.48
CA LEU A 64 15.04 15.21 -7.84
C LEU A 64 16.30 14.63 -8.52
N ASN A 65 16.32 13.31 -8.75
CA ASN A 65 17.41 12.64 -9.47
C ASN A 65 17.61 13.19 -10.89
N ASP A 66 16.53 13.37 -11.64
CA ASP A 66 16.56 13.93 -13.01
C ASP A 66 17.10 15.37 -13.07
N ASN A 67 17.09 16.09 -11.94
CA ASN A 67 17.59 17.47 -11.83
C ASN A 67 19.02 17.56 -11.25
N GLY A 68 19.69 16.41 -11.09
CA GLY A 68 21.07 16.33 -10.62
C GLY A 68 21.23 16.28 -9.10
N PHE A 69 20.15 16.05 -8.36
CA PHE A 69 20.19 15.87 -6.90
C PHE A 69 20.16 14.39 -6.54
N ARG A 70 20.89 13.98 -5.52
CA ARG A 70 20.95 12.59 -5.07
C ARG A 70 19.89 12.37 -4.00
N CYS A 71 18.73 11.85 -4.38
CA CYS A 71 17.59 11.71 -3.47
C CYS A 71 17.63 10.37 -2.72
N VAL A 72 17.42 10.42 -1.41
CA VAL A 72 17.18 9.25 -0.55
C VAL A 72 15.84 9.47 0.15
N SER A 73 14.86 8.62 -0.14
CA SER A 73 13.61 8.63 0.62
C SER A 73 13.72 7.83 1.90
N SER A 74 13.07 8.27 2.96
CA SER A 74 13.11 7.61 4.26
C SER A 74 11.74 7.52 4.91
N HIS A 75 11.39 6.33 5.39
CA HIS A 75 10.28 6.11 6.30
C HIS A 75 10.72 6.08 7.77
N ALA A 76 12.01 6.24 8.06
CA ALA A 76 12.56 6.37 9.41
C ALA A 76 12.53 7.83 9.89
N CYS A 77 12.40 8.00 11.21
CA CYS A 77 12.34 9.31 11.86
C CYS A 77 13.59 10.17 11.63
N LEU A 78 13.43 11.49 11.69
CA LEU A 78 14.51 12.43 11.38
C LEU A 78 15.70 12.30 12.33
N ASP A 79 15.48 11.99 13.61
CA ASP A 79 16.54 11.76 14.59
C ASP A 79 17.34 10.49 14.30
N THR A 80 16.77 9.52 13.58
CA THR A 80 17.49 8.33 13.09
C THR A 80 18.34 8.68 11.87
N VAL A 81 17.76 9.34 10.87
CA VAL A 81 18.43 9.56 9.58
C VAL A 81 19.29 10.82 9.50
N LEU A 82 19.31 11.67 10.53
CA LEU A 82 20.21 12.82 10.61
C LEU A 82 21.50 12.51 11.39
N GLN A 83 21.82 11.23 11.60
CA GLN A 83 23.08 10.77 12.17
C GLN A 83 23.92 10.07 11.09
N PRO A 84 24.85 10.77 10.42
CA PRO A 84 25.69 10.16 9.39
C PRO A 84 26.58 9.06 9.95
N GLY A 85 26.70 7.95 9.23
CA GLY A 85 27.53 6.80 9.60
C GLY A 85 26.86 5.79 10.53
N GLU A 86 25.78 6.15 11.21
CA GLU A 86 24.95 5.19 11.96
C GLU A 86 24.21 4.25 11.02
N ASP A 87 23.93 3.04 11.49
CA ASP A 87 23.29 2.01 10.66
C ASP A 87 21.79 2.31 10.45
N VAL A 88 21.38 2.33 9.18
CA VAL A 88 19.99 2.40 8.75
C VAL A 88 19.58 1.14 8.00
N LEU A 89 18.28 0.83 8.06
CA LEU A 89 17.74 -0.37 7.44
C LEU A 89 17.40 -0.12 5.96
N VAL A 90 18.01 -0.88 5.06
CA VAL A 90 17.79 -0.75 3.60
C VAL A 90 17.68 -2.12 2.94
N ARG A 91 17.23 -2.15 1.67
CA ARG A 91 17.14 -3.36 0.85
C ARG A 91 18.29 -3.44 -0.14
N THR A 92 19.08 -4.51 -0.09
CA THR A 92 20.22 -4.73 -1.01
C THR A 92 19.97 -5.90 -1.95
N LEU A 93 20.59 -5.94 -3.13
CA LEU A 93 20.50 -7.10 -4.02
C LEU A 93 21.46 -8.20 -3.58
N ALA A 94 20.93 -9.39 -3.25
CA ALA A 94 21.74 -10.49 -2.73
C ALA A 94 21.64 -11.80 -3.53
N GLY A 95 20.74 -11.88 -4.50
CA GLY A 95 20.61 -13.06 -5.35
C GLY A 95 19.39 -13.03 -6.27
N GLU A 96 19.03 -14.20 -6.77
CA GLU A 96 17.86 -14.43 -7.62
C GLU A 96 17.15 -15.72 -7.17
N ALA A 97 15.82 -15.64 -7.05
CA ALA A 97 14.96 -16.76 -6.71
C ALA A 97 14.78 -17.69 -7.92
N ALA A 98 14.21 -18.88 -7.70
CA ALA A 98 14.05 -19.89 -8.74
C ALA A 98 13.13 -19.44 -9.91
N ASP A 99 12.24 -18.48 -9.66
CA ASP A 99 11.34 -17.87 -10.65
C ASP A 99 11.98 -16.67 -11.39
N GLY A 100 13.26 -16.37 -11.13
CA GLY A 100 13.99 -15.26 -11.74
C GLY A 100 13.82 -13.91 -11.03
N LYS A 101 13.00 -13.83 -9.98
CA LYS A 101 12.84 -12.58 -9.23
C LYS A 101 14.08 -12.28 -8.40
N LYS A 102 14.43 -10.99 -8.33
CA LYS A 102 15.55 -10.52 -7.50
C LYS A 102 15.26 -10.76 -6.02
N VAL A 103 16.28 -11.16 -5.28
CA VAL A 103 16.22 -11.36 -3.83
C VAL A 103 16.92 -10.19 -3.16
N ARG A 104 16.13 -9.46 -2.38
CA ARG A 104 16.49 -8.24 -1.68
C ARG A 104 16.22 -8.32 -0.18
N PRO A 105 17.11 -8.95 0.61
CA PRO A 105 17.01 -8.93 2.07
C PRO A 105 17.23 -7.52 2.61
N PHE A 106 16.87 -7.34 3.88
CA PHE A 106 17.32 -6.17 4.63
C PHE A 106 18.82 -6.25 4.92
N ILE A 107 19.50 -5.11 4.96
CA ILE A 107 20.88 -4.95 5.41
C ILE A 107 21.00 -3.68 6.25
N GLN A 108 21.86 -3.72 7.27
CA GLN A 108 22.31 -2.53 7.99
C GLN A 108 23.32 -1.78 7.14
N TRP A 109 22.99 -0.54 6.79
CA TRP A 109 23.77 0.30 5.88
C TRP A 109 24.17 1.60 6.57
N PRO A 110 25.44 2.03 6.49
CA PRO A 110 25.88 3.27 7.11
C PRO A 110 25.21 4.46 6.43
N ASN A 111 24.52 5.26 7.23
CA ASN A 111 23.75 6.39 6.74
C ASN A 111 24.65 7.45 6.11
N THR A 112 24.13 8.13 5.08
CA THR A 112 24.88 9.17 4.37
C THR A 112 24.73 10.52 5.05
N GLU A 113 25.64 11.45 4.73
CA GLU A 113 25.42 12.85 5.05
C GLU A 113 24.47 13.46 4.01
N TYR A 114 23.46 14.21 4.45
CA TYR A 114 22.53 14.91 3.56
C TYR A 114 22.97 16.33 3.32
N ASN A 115 22.52 17.00 2.25
CA ASN A 115 22.63 18.45 2.02
C ASN A 115 21.34 19.19 2.38
N VAL A 116 20.20 18.56 2.14
CA VAL A 116 18.87 19.13 2.37
C VAL A 116 17.94 18.06 2.95
N VAL A 117 17.09 18.44 3.90
CA VAL A 117 15.90 17.67 4.28
C VAL A 117 14.71 18.30 3.57
N LEU A 118 13.95 17.51 2.82
CA LEU A 118 12.67 17.88 2.25
C LEU A 118 11.59 17.09 2.98
N THR A 119 10.76 17.78 3.77
CA THR A 119 9.66 17.19 4.53
C THR A 119 8.32 17.67 3.99
N ILE A 120 7.33 16.79 4.04
CA ILE A 120 5.98 17.03 3.54
C ILE A 120 5.03 16.58 4.65
N GLN A 121 4.04 17.42 4.97
CA GLN A 121 2.98 17.02 5.91
C GLN A 121 1.68 17.71 5.53
N ALA A 122 0.75 16.93 4.99
CA ALA A 122 -0.55 17.41 4.52
C ALA A 122 -1.72 16.96 5.41
N ASP A 123 -1.49 16.00 6.31
CA ASP A 123 -2.50 15.42 7.20
C ASP A 123 -2.35 15.96 8.62
N ALA A 124 -3.43 16.49 9.20
CA ALA A 124 -3.48 16.89 10.61
C ALA A 124 -3.47 15.68 11.55
N GLY A 125 -3.94 14.53 11.08
CA GLY A 125 -3.90 13.27 11.81
C GLY A 125 -2.57 12.54 11.67
N GLY A 126 -1.56 13.13 11.03
CA GLY A 126 -0.23 12.53 10.88
C GLY A 126 0.60 12.54 12.17
N PRO A 127 1.72 11.79 12.20
CA PRO A 127 2.72 11.86 13.27
C PRO A 127 3.18 13.29 13.59
N LEU A 128 3.43 13.52 14.88
CA LEU A 128 4.05 14.74 15.35
C LEU A 128 5.55 14.72 15.04
N TYR A 129 6.13 15.88 14.73
CA TYR A 129 7.57 16.09 14.85
C TYR A 129 7.91 16.07 16.34
N THR A 130 8.59 15.02 16.80
CA THR A 130 8.93 14.86 18.22
C THR A 130 10.00 15.86 18.66
N ASP A 131 10.14 16.10 19.97
CA ASP A 131 11.17 17.01 20.50
C ASP A 131 12.58 16.59 20.08
N VAL A 132 12.85 15.27 20.05
CA VAL A 132 14.15 14.70 19.65
C VAL A 132 14.40 14.92 18.15
N GLU A 133 13.40 14.73 17.30
CA GLU A 133 13.51 15.02 15.87
C GLU A 133 13.73 16.50 15.60
N LEU A 134 13.02 17.38 16.33
CA LEU A 134 13.20 18.83 16.21
C LEU A 134 14.56 19.29 16.72
N GLU A 135 15.13 18.61 17.72
CA GLU A 135 16.51 18.84 18.17
C GLU A 135 17.53 18.39 17.10
N ALA A 136 17.39 17.18 16.57
CA ALA A 136 18.25 16.66 15.50
C ALA A 136 18.23 17.55 14.26
N LEU A 137 17.03 17.96 13.83
CA LEU A 137 16.86 18.91 12.72
C LEU A 137 17.44 20.29 13.05
N GLY A 138 17.31 20.73 14.29
CA GLY A 138 17.93 21.96 14.79
C GLY A 138 19.45 21.94 14.70
N CYS A 139 20.10 20.86 15.14
CA CYS A 139 21.54 20.66 15.01
C CYS A 139 21.97 20.64 13.54
N PHE A 140 21.27 19.89 12.70
CA PHE A 140 21.50 19.83 11.27
C PHE A 140 21.45 21.21 10.60
N VAL A 141 20.45 22.04 10.93
CA VAL A 141 20.36 23.43 10.44
C VAL A 141 21.51 24.28 11.00
N ALA A 142 21.84 24.17 12.28
CA ALA A 142 22.96 24.91 12.88
C ALA A 142 24.32 24.55 12.24
N GLU A 143 24.43 23.36 11.66
CA GLU A 143 25.59 22.86 10.94
C GLU A 143 25.71 23.33 9.49
N GLY A 144 24.70 24.03 8.97
CA GLY A 144 24.65 24.49 7.58
C GLY A 144 23.67 23.72 6.70
N GLY A 145 22.91 22.78 7.30
CA GLY A 145 21.88 22.04 6.60
C GLY A 145 20.71 22.90 6.13
N GLY A 146 20.14 22.49 4.99
CA GLY A 146 18.96 23.10 4.41
C GLY A 146 17.69 22.31 4.74
N VAL A 147 16.58 23.00 5.05
CA VAL A 147 15.27 22.35 5.24
C VAL A 147 14.26 22.97 4.29
N ILE A 148 13.59 22.12 3.52
CA ILE A 148 12.46 22.48 2.68
C ILE A 148 11.21 21.87 3.29
N VAL A 149 10.23 22.72 3.56
CA VAL A 149 8.92 22.31 4.05
C VAL A 149 7.90 22.50 2.94
N LEU A 150 7.27 21.41 2.54
CA LEU A 150 6.09 21.45 1.68
C LEU A 150 4.84 21.32 2.56
N ALA A 151 4.12 22.43 2.71
CA ALA A 151 2.76 22.39 3.22
C ALA A 151 1.84 21.82 2.12
N ASP A 152 0.61 21.42 2.44
CA ASP A 152 -0.38 21.09 1.42
C ASP A 152 -1.82 21.36 1.88
N ILE A 153 -2.73 21.34 0.93
CA ILE A 153 -4.16 21.65 1.07
C ILE A 153 -4.98 20.67 0.22
N ASN A 154 -6.25 20.45 0.53
CA ASN A 154 -7.11 19.60 -0.28
C ASN A 154 -7.81 20.40 -1.39
N GLY A 155 -8.39 19.69 -2.35
CA GLY A 155 -9.14 20.27 -3.45
C GLY A 155 -10.38 21.09 -3.05
N ASN A 156 -10.79 21.03 -1.78
CA ASN A 156 -11.89 21.84 -1.24
C ASN A 156 -11.40 23.13 -0.56
N GLY A 157 -10.09 23.42 -0.63
CA GLY A 157 -9.50 24.61 0.00
C GLY A 157 -9.37 24.51 1.52
N SER A 158 -9.45 23.30 2.10
CA SER A 158 -9.22 23.10 3.54
C SER A 158 -7.74 22.97 3.83
N VAL A 159 -7.27 23.74 4.81
CA VAL A 159 -5.88 23.80 5.28
C VAL A 159 -5.86 23.31 6.73
N PRO A 160 -5.19 22.19 7.06
CA PRO A 160 -4.49 21.25 6.17
C PRO A 160 -5.41 20.52 5.21
N ALA A 161 -4.79 19.82 4.25
CA ALA A 161 -5.52 18.98 3.31
C ALA A 161 -6.44 17.97 4.00
N TRP A 162 -6.02 17.41 5.13
CA TRP A 162 -6.84 16.47 5.89
C TRP A 162 -6.86 16.85 7.37
N GLY A 163 -8.05 16.82 7.98
CA GLY A 163 -8.24 17.13 9.40
C GLY A 163 -8.39 18.62 9.74
N LYS A 164 -8.21 18.96 11.02
CA LYS A 164 -8.39 20.32 11.55
C LYS A 164 -7.09 21.08 11.64
N SER A 165 -7.16 22.39 11.44
CA SER A 165 -5.98 23.25 11.34
C SER A 165 -5.17 23.37 12.62
N GLU A 166 -5.84 23.36 13.77
CA GLU A 166 -5.27 23.46 15.10
C GLU A 166 -4.42 22.25 15.49
N ASP A 167 -4.76 21.07 14.95
CA ASP A 167 -4.11 19.80 15.24
C ASP A 167 -2.95 19.50 14.26
N TRP A 168 -2.69 20.38 13.29
CA TRP A 168 -1.73 20.13 12.23
C TRP A 168 -0.28 20.10 12.76
N PRO A 169 0.41 18.94 12.76
CA PRO A 169 1.68 18.85 13.46
C PRO A 169 2.81 19.66 12.81
N LEU A 170 2.63 20.04 11.55
CA LEU A 170 3.55 20.92 10.84
C LEU A 170 3.69 22.30 11.52
N ARG A 171 2.68 22.76 12.27
CA ARG A 171 2.75 24.03 13.01
C ARG A 171 3.88 24.05 14.04
N THR A 172 4.15 22.92 14.70
CA THR A 172 5.24 22.82 15.68
C THR A 172 6.59 23.07 15.00
N LEU A 173 6.82 22.47 13.83
CA LEU A 173 8.03 22.69 13.04
C LEU A 173 8.15 24.16 12.58
N LEU A 174 7.08 24.72 12.00
CA LEU A 174 7.10 26.08 11.45
C LEU A 174 7.31 27.15 12.54
N SER A 175 6.62 27.01 13.67
CA SER A 175 6.69 28.00 14.77
C SER A 175 8.11 28.11 15.35
N ARG A 176 8.87 27.01 15.39
CA ARG A 176 10.28 26.99 15.82
C ARG A 176 11.17 27.91 14.98
N TYR A 177 10.78 28.18 13.73
CA TYR A 177 11.51 29.04 12.81
C TYR A 177 10.81 30.38 12.52
N GLY A 178 9.79 30.75 13.31
CA GLY A 178 9.08 32.02 13.18
C GLY A 178 8.15 32.08 11.97
N ALA A 179 7.60 30.95 11.56
CA ALA A 179 6.57 30.88 10.53
C ALA A 179 5.30 30.22 11.08
N GLU A 180 4.15 30.62 10.56
CA GLU A 180 2.86 30.04 10.89
C GLU A 180 2.00 29.92 9.63
N ILE A 181 0.89 29.18 9.74
CA ILE A 181 -0.09 29.05 8.66
C ILE A 181 -1.33 29.87 9.03
N GLU A 182 -1.63 30.85 8.20
CA GLU A 182 -2.70 31.86 8.42
C GLU A 182 -4.04 31.43 7.79
N GLY A 183 -4.04 30.41 6.95
CA GLY A 183 -5.23 29.87 6.29
C GLY A 183 -5.00 29.61 4.80
N ALA A 184 -6.07 29.58 4.02
CA ALA A 184 -6.02 29.40 2.57
C ALA A 184 -5.98 30.75 1.82
N CYS A 185 -5.33 30.76 0.66
CA CYS A 185 -5.31 31.86 -0.31
C CYS A 185 -5.41 31.33 -1.74
N GLN A 186 -5.76 32.21 -2.69
CA GLN A 186 -5.77 31.88 -4.12
C GLN A 186 -4.46 32.28 -4.79
N ARG A 187 -3.98 31.42 -5.69
CA ARG A 187 -2.84 31.64 -6.56
C ARG A 187 -3.21 31.17 -7.96
N GLY A 188 -3.71 32.08 -8.79
CA GLY A 188 -4.38 31.72 -10.04
C GLY A 188 -5.54 30.78 -9.75
N ASP A 189 -5.58 29.64 -10.45
CA ASP A 189 -6.65 28.64 -10.28
C ASP A 189 -6.42 27.67 -9.10
N GLN A 190 -5.35 27.86 -8.32
CA GLN A 190 -5.00 26.99 -7.21
C GLN A 190 -5.29 27.65 -5.87
N THR A 191 -6.00 26.93 -5.00
CA THR A 191 -6.05 27.28 -3.57
C THR A 191 -4.84 26.67 -2.88
N VAL A 192 -4.10 27.44 -2.09
CA VAL A 192 -2.89 27.01 -1.36
C VAL A 192 -2.86 27.61 0.06
N PRO A 193 -2.13 27.01 1.02
CA PRO A 193 -1.84 27.63 2.31
C PRO A 193 -1.10 28.97 2.16
N ALA A 194 -1.44 29.94 3.02
CA ALA A 194 -0.70 31.19 3.18
C ALA A 194 0.15 31.14 4.46
N PHE A 195 1.36 31.67 4.40
CA PHE A 195 2.26 31.75 5.54
C PHE A 195 2.23 33.14 6.19
N ALA A 196 2.11 33.16 7.52
CA ALA A 196 2.45 34.32 8.33
C ALA A 196 3.91 34.19 8.78
N LEU A 197 4.72 35.22 8.55
CA LEU A 197 6.17 35.16 8.67
C LEU A 197 6.70 36.22 9.63
N SER A 198 7.69 35.87 10.45
CA SER A 198 8.51 36.85 11.16
C SER A 198 9.34 37.70 10.19
N SER A 199 9.80 38.86 10.64
CA SER A 199 10.45 39.88 9.80
C SER A 199 11.78 39.47 9.14
N ASP A 200 12.34 38.33 9.54
CA ASP A 200 13.61 37.78 9.04
C ASP A 200 13.41 36.75 7.91
N TRP A 201 12.17 36.52 7.49
CA TRP A 201 11.85 35.77 6.27
C TRP A 201 11.76 36.68 5.05
N GLU A 202 12.16 36.15 3.90
CA GLU A 202 11.94 36.75 2.59
C GLU A 202 10.83 35.97 1.87
N ALA A 203 9.75 36.67 1.49
CA ALA A 203 8.74 36.10 0.61
C ALA A 203 9.28 36.01 -0.82
N VAL A 204 9.34 34.80 -1.37
CA VAL A 204 9.82 34.50 -2.72
C VAL A 204 8.68 34.52 -3.73
N LEU A 205 7.52 33.97 -3.33
CA LEU A 205 6.29 33.99 -4.11
C LEU A 205 5.13 34.42 -3.22
N THR A 206 4.19 35.15 -3.82
CA THR A 206 2.97 35.60 -3.19
C THR A 206 1.73 35.08 -3.93
N SER A 207 0.62 34.98 -3.19
CA SER A 207 -0.73 34.74 -3.69
C SER A 207 -1.27 35.96 -4.45
N ASP A 208 -2.46 35.81 -5.03
CA ASP A 208 -3.15 36.87 -5.77
C ASP A 208 -3.52 38.07 -4.87
N ASP A 209 -3.66 37.84 -3.56
CA ASP A 209 -3.91 38.86 -2.54
C ASP A 209 -2.63 39.30 -1.79
N GLY A 210 -1.45 38.91 -2.28
CA GLY A 210 -0.14 39.37 -1.80
C GLY A 210 0.38 38.66 -0.55
N ARG A 211 -0.28 37.61 -0.07
CA ARG A 211 0.19 36.81 1.06
C ARG A 211 1.30 35.84 0.65
N PRO A 212 2.31 35.56 1.50
CA PRO A 212 3.40 34.65 1.17
C PRO A 212 2.94 33.20 0.96
N VAL A 213 3.36 32.59 -0.16
CA VAL A 213 3.09 31.17 -0.50
C VAL A 213 4.37 30.39 -0.82
N ALA A 214 5.49 31.08 -1.01
CA ALA A 214 6.81 30.51 -0.86
C ALA A 214 7.72 31.54 -0.18
N ALA A 215 8.55 31.09 0.75
CA ALA A 215 9.41 31.97 1.52
C ALA A 215 10.73 31.28 1.84
N ARG A 216 11.76 32.07 2.13
CA ARG A 216 13.07 31.55 2.49
C ARG A 216 13.70 32.36 3.62
N LYS A 217 14.54 31.71 4.42
CA LYS A 217 15.23 32.33 5.57
C LYS A 217 16.56 31.69 5.86
N THR A 218 17.57 32.50 6.13
CA THR A 218 18.84 32.04 6.70
C THR A 218 18.70 31.97 8.21
N HIS A 219 19.13 30.85 8.80
CA HIS A 219 19.09 30.65 10.25
C HIS A 219 20.44 30.11 10.72
N GLY A 220 21.27 31.00 11.29
CA GLY A 220 22.66 30.69 11.57
C GLY A 220 23.43 30.37 10.28
N ARG A 221 24.02 29.17 10.20
CA ARG A 221 24.67 28.66 8.97
C ARG A 221 23.69 28.00 8.00
N GLY A 222 22.56 27.51 8.51
CA GLY A 222 21.57 26.77 7.75
C GLY A 222 20.55 27.66 7.07
N ARG A 223 19.65 27.00 6.33
CA ARG A 223 18.70 27.67 5.44
C ARG A 223 17.37 26.94 5.43
N LEU A 224 16.28 27.70 5.38
CA LEU A 224 14.91 27.18 5.41
C LEU A 224 14.16 27.70 4.20
N VAL A 225 13.42 26.83 3.53
CA VAL A 225 12.50 27.16 2.43
C VAL A 225 11.12 26.62 2.76
N LEU A 226 10.11 27.47 2.61
CA LEU A 226 8.70 27.09 2.72
C LEU A 226 8.09 27.14 1.34
N VAL A 227 7.32 26.12 1.00
CA VAL A 227 6.49 26.09 -0.21
C VAL A 227 5.09 25.63 0.20
N ALA A 228 4.08 26.38 -0.22
CA ALA A 228 2.72 26.19 0.27
C ALA A 228 2.07 24.87 -0.16
N SER A 229 2.43 24.30 -1.31
CA SER A 229 1.85 23.05 -1.81
C SER A 229 2.88 22.21 -2.55
N LEU A 230 2.80 20.88 -2.40
CA LEU A 230 3.52 19.94 -3.26
C LEU A 230 3.22 20.18 -4.74
N SER A 231 1.99 20.59 -5.07
CA SER A 231 1.55 20.87 -6.44
C SER A 231 2.34 21.99 -7.14
N MET A 232 3.04 22.84 -6.38
CA MET A 232 3.87 23.93 -6.88
C MET A 232 5.24 23.46 -7.38
N VAL A 233 5.71 22.30 -6.92
CA VAL A 233 7.04 21.75 -7.27
C VAL A 233 6.96 20.36 -7.93
N HIS A 234 5.83 19.69 -7.78
CA HIS A 234 5.57 18.37 -8.32
C HIS A 234 4.12 18.28 -8.78
N HIS A 235 3.82 17.46 -9.78
CA HIS A 235 2.44 17.21 -10.19
C HIS A 235 2.06 15.78 -9.80
N PRO A 236 0.98 15.57 -9.01
CA PRO A 236 0.58 14.23 -8.63
C PRO A 236 0.30 13.37 -9.86
N LEU A 237 0.82 12.14 -9.88
CA LEU A 237 0.66 11.22 -11.01
C LEU A 237 -0.81 10.76 -11.24
N TRP A 238 -1.71 11.00 -10.28
CA TRP A 238 -3.04 10.38 -10.20
C TRP A 238 -4.20 11.30 -10.60
N THR A 239 -3.96 12.61 -10.83
CA THR A 239 -5.05 13.56 -11.11
C THR A 239 -5.59 13.46 -12.54
N GLY A 240 -4.99 12.65 -13.40
CA GLY A 240 -5.41 12.44 -14.79
C GLY A 240 -5.38 13.70 -15.66
N THR A 241 -4.86 14.82 -15.12
CA THR A 241 -4.84 16.11 -15.80
C THR A 241 -3.56 16.22 -16.61
N GLU A 242 -3.67 16.31 -17.94
CA GLU A 242 -2.53 16.58 -18.80
C GLU A 242 -1.93 17.94 -18.44
N GLN A 243 -0.64 17.95 -18.09
CA GLN A 243 0.10 19.15 -17.76
C GLN A 243 0.82 19.68 -18.99
N THR A 244 0.82 21.00 -19.17
CA THR A 244 1.60 21.60 -20.26
C THR A 244 3.09 21.50 -19.96
N ALA A 245 3.91 21.46 -21.02
CA ALA A 245 5.37 21.48 -20.88
C ALA A 245 5.86 22.71 -20.09
N GLU A 246 5.18 23.85 -20.23
CA GLU A 246 5.47 25.10 -19.52
C GLU A 246 5.20 24.99 -18.02
N GLN A 247 4.04 24.45 -17.61
CA GLN A 247 3.73 24.20 -16.19
C GLN A 247 4.76 23.28 -15.55
N ASN A 248 5.17 22.22 -16.27
CA ASN A 248 6.19 21.32 -15.79
C ASN A 248 7.56 21.99 -15.68
N ALA A 249 7.94 22.84 -16.63
CA ALA A 249 9.19 23.62 -16.57
C ALA A 249 9.22 24.56 -15.36
N LEU A 250 8.13 25.31 -15.10
CA LEU A 250 8.04 26.23 -13.96
C LEU A 250 8.18 25.50 -12.61
N ARG A 251 7.52 24.35 -12.45
CA ARG A 251 7.68 23.51 -11.25
C ARG A 251 9.12 23.02 -11.08
N THR A 252 9.79 22.66 -12.18
CA THR A 252 11.20 22.23 -12.14
C THR A 252 12.10 23.37 -11.70
N VAL A 253 11.90 24.57 -12.24
CA VAL A 253 12.66 25.76 -11.84
C VAL A 253 12.50 26.00 -10.33
N LEU A 254 11.26 26.04 -9.84
CA LEU A 254 11.02 26.28 -8.41
C LEU A 254 11.64 25.19 -7.51
N LEU A 255 11.50 23.91 -7.88
CA LEU A 255 12.10 22.81 -7.12
C LEU A 255 13.63 22.94 -7.07
N THR A 256 14.26 23.16 -8.22
CA THR A 256 15.72 23.28 -8.32
C THR A 256 16.23 24.48 -7.55
N GLU A 257 15.62 25.65 -7.70
CA GLU A 257 15.99 26.86 -6.95
C GLU A 257 15.82 26.68 -5.44
N ALA A 258 14.74 26.02 -5.00
CA ALA A 258 14.51 25.73 -3.59
C ALA A 258 15.60 24.81 -3.01
N VAL A 259 15.95 23.73 -3.71
CA VAL A 259 16.99 22.77 -3.28
C VAL A 259 18.37 23.41 -3.27
N GLU A 260 18.77 24.10 -4.34
CA GLU A 260 20.07 24.77 -4.41
C GLU A 260 20.21 25.86 -3.36
N TRP A 261 19.15 26.66 -3.18
CA TRP A 261 19.18 27.71 -2.18
C TRP A 261 19.28 27.14 -0.77
N ALA A 262 18.49 26.11 -0.45
CA ALA A 262 18.52 25.43 0.84
C ALA A 262 19.88 24.76 1.10
N ALA A 263 20.49 24.14 0.10
CA ALA A 263 21.79 23.47 0.22
C ALA A 263 22.94 24.46 0.47
N GLY A 264 22.81 25.73 0.09
CA GLY A 264 23.90 26.71 0.11
C GLY A 264 24.44 27.12 1.49
N GLY A 265 23.99 26.50 2.58
CA GLY A 265 24.62 26.60 3.90
C GLY A 265 25.86 25.71 4.05
N ARG A 266 26.12 24.80 3.11
CA ARG A 266 27.28 23.89 3.09
C ARG A 266 27.73 23.53 1.68
N GLU A 267 28.91 22.92 1.59
CA GLU A 267 29.42 22.34 0.36
C GLU A 267 28.63 21.07 -0.04
N PRO A 268 28.50 20.78 -1.35
CA PRO A 268 27.93 19.51 -1.82
C PRO A 268 28.70 18.30 -1.26
N VAL A 269 27.99 17.33 -0.65
CA VAL A 269 28.60 16.14 -0.02
C VAL A 269 29.45 15.34 -1.03
N SER A 270 29.01 15.27 -2.29
CA SER A 270 29.74 14.61 -3.37
C SER A 270 30.08 13.14 -3.07
N GLY A 271 30.96 12.51 -3.84
CA GLY A 271 31.38 11.12 -3.61
C GLY A 271 30.46 10.07 -4.23
N GLU A 272 30.40 8.91 -3.59
CA GLU A 272 29.75 7.69 -4.11
C GLU A 272 28.23 7.83 -4.21
N THR A 273 27.65 7.30 -5.28
CA THR A 273 26.20 7.33 -5.56
C THR A 273 25.48 6.04 -5.18
N ARG A 274 26.14 5.12 -4.45
CA ARG A 274 25.52 3.92 -3.86
C ARG A 274 24.70 4.33 -2.63
N LEU A 275 23.56 4.95 -2.89
CA LEU A 275 22.65 5.49 -1.89
C LEU A 275 21.33 4.69 -1.89
N PRO A 276 20.61 4.63 -0.75
CA PRO A 276 19.34 3.92 -0.69
C PRO A 276 18.31 4.52 -1.67
N ASP A 277 17.55 3.66 -2.33
CA ASP A 277 16.64 4.04 -3.42
C ASP A 277 15.31 3.27 -3.36
N THR A 278 14.23 3.90 -3.85
CA THR A 278 12.88 3.36 -3.90
C THR A 278 12.74 2.34 -5.04
N HIS A 279 13.33 1.18 -4.88
CA HIS A 279 13.28 0.15 -5.91
C HIS A 279 11.87 -0.44 -6.03
N GLY A 280 11.30 -0.46 -7.23
CA GLY A 280 10.05 -1.18 -7.52
C GLY A 280 8.83 -0.75 -6.70
N GLY A 281 8.86 0.48 -6.16
CA GLY A 281 7.80 1.04 -5.33
C GLY A 281 8.00 0.90 -3.82
N ALA A 282 9.10 0.29 -3.37
CA ALA A 282 9.45 0.12 -1.96
C ALA A 282 10.10 1.38 -1.36
N GLY A 283 10.32 1.39 -0.04
CA GLY A 283 11.06 2.46 0.64
C GLY A 283 12.57 2.46 0.32
N GLY A 284 13.20 3.64 0.37
CA GLY A 284 14.66 3.77 0.33
C GLY A 284 15.30 3.36 1.65
N ILE A 285 15.08 4.16 2.70
CA ILE A 285 15.36 3.81 4.10
C ILE A 285 14.06 3.37 4.77
N TYR A 286 14.14 2.25 5.50
CA TYR A 286 13.03 1.63 6.22
C TYR A 286 12.99 2.10 7.67
N PRO A 287 11.82 2.02 8.32
CA PRO A 287 11.69 2.45 9.70
C PRO A 287 12.54 1.64 10.67
N GLU A 288 12.92 2.30 11.76
CA GLU A 288 13.81 1.79 12.80
C GLU A 288 13.13 0.83 13.81
N ARG A 289 11.79 0.78 13.84
CA ARG A 289 11.06 -0.14 14.71
C ARG A 289 10.43 -1.27 13.93
N ARG A 290 10.28 -2.41 14.62
CA ARG A 290 9.67 -3.63 14.09
C ARG A 290 8.88 -4.32 15.20
N THR A 291 7.70 -4.81 14.87
CA THR A 291 6.98 -5.81 15.67
C THR A 291 6.70 -7.06 14.83
N CYS A 292 6.59 -8.20 15.49
CA CYS A 292 6.43 -9.50 14.84
C CYS A 292 5.31 -10.29 15.52
N PHE A 293 4.43 -10.91 14.73
CA PHE A 293 3.44 -11.85 15.21
C PHE A 293 3.24 -12.95 14.16
N GLY A 294 3.57 -14.19 14.55
CA GLY A 294 3.66 -15.31 13.60
C GLY A 294 4.71 -15.03 12.51
N ASN A 295 4.32 -15.16 11.25
CA ASN A 295 5.14 -14.89 10.07
C ASN A 295 4.99 -13.45 9.53
N ILE A 296 4.37 -12.54 10.30
CA ILE A 296 4.11 -11.17 9.86
C ILE A 296 5.07 -10.22 10.58
N HIS A 297 5.78 -9.39 9.82
CA HIS A 297 6.75 -8.44 10.32
C HIS A 297 6.30 -7.04 9.92
N VAL A 298 5.99 -6.20 10.90
CA VAL A 298 5.48 -4.86 10.69
C VAL A 298 6.55 -3.85 11.08
N TYR A 299 6.98 -3.03 10.12
CA TYR A 299 7.97 -1.97 10.29
C TYR A 299 7.27 -0.61 10.39
N TYR A 300 7.67 0.21 11.35
CA TYR A 300 7.06 1.51 11.63
C TYR A 300 8.06 2.50 12.22
N ALA A 301 7.84 3.79 11.98
CA ALA A 301 8.67 4.87 12.49
C ALA A 301 8.48 5.05 14.01
N SER A 302 9.49 5.50 14.74
CA SER A 302 9.36 5.66 16.20
C SER A 302 8.40 6.78 16.61
N ASN A 303 8.09 7.72 15.73
CA ASN A 303 7.09 8.78 15.92
C ASN A 303 5.65 8.33 15.61
N GLN A 304 5.43 7.05 15.30
CA GLN A 304 4.12 6.55 14.93
C GLN A 304 3.09 6.75 16.05
N LEU A 305 1.82 6.95 15.67
CA LEU A 305 0.74 7.22 16.60
C LEU A 305 0.47 6.02 17.52
N GLU A 306 0.26 6.28 18.81
CA GLU A 306 -0.05 5.24 19.79
C GLU A 306 -1.28 4.40 19.40
N SER A 307 -2.32 5.04 18.86
CA SER A 307 -3.53 4.35 18.38
C SER A 307 -3.24 3.39 17.22
N VAL A 308 -2.31 3.75 16.34
CA VAL A 308 -1.85 2.90 15.23
C VAL A 308 -1.08 1.71 15.78
N LEU A 309 -0.15 1.94 16.71
CA LEU A 309 0.64 0.88 17.35
C LEU A 309 -0.27 -0.10 18.11
N GLN A 310 -1.22 0.41 18.89
CA GLN A 310 -2.20 -0.40 19.61
C GLN A 310 -3.03 -1.26 18.64
N THR A 311 -3.42 -0.72 17.48
CA THR A 311 -4.15 -1.47 16.45
C THR A 311 -3.28 -2.63 15.92
N VAL A 312 -2.01 -2.39 15.65
CA VAL A 312 -1.07 -3.41 15.17
C VAL A 312 -0.87 -4.50 16.23
N GLU A 313 -0.68 -4.12 17.49
CA GLU A 313 -0.35 -5.07 18.56
C GLU A 313 -1.56 -5.92 18.99
N VAL A 314 -2.77 -5.36 18.95
CA VAL A 314 -3.98 -6.00 19.47
C VAL A 314 -4.86 -6.56 18.35
N GLU A 315 -5.14 -5.76 17.32
CA GLU A 315 -6.14 -6.11 16.32
C GLU A 315 -5.57 -6.97 15.20
N TYR A 316 -4.33 -6.75 14.75
CA TYR A 316 -3.77 -7.55 13.65
C TYR A 316 -3.70 -9.05 13.99
N PRO A 317 -3.20 -9.49 15.17
CA PRO A 317 -3.25 -10.91 15.53
C PRO A 317 -4.67 -11.48 15.57
N ARG A 318 -5.64 -10.68 16.05
CA ARG A 318 -7.06 -11.08 16.09
C ARG A 318 -7.64 -11.27 14.69
N ILE A 319 -7.35 -10.34 13.78
CA ILE A 319 -7.79 -10.39 12.38
C ILE A 319 -7.12 -11.53 11.63
N GLN A 320 -5.82 -11.73 11.84
CA GLN A 320 -5.07 -12.85 11.26
C GLN A 320 -5.74 -14.18 11.63
N GLN A 321 -6.00 -14.38 12.92
CA GLN A 321 -6.68 -15.58 13.40
C GLN A 321 -8.09 -15.70 12.81
N GLN A 322 -8.86 -14.61 12.81
CA GLN A 322 -10.23 -14.61 12.29
C GLN A 322 -10.29 -14.99 10.80
N ILE A 323 -9.35 -14.49 9.99
CA ILE A 323 -9.26 -14.84 8.57
C ILE A 323 -8.84 -16.30 8.40
N LEU A 324 -7.88 -16.80 9.19
CA LEU A 324 -7.48 -18.21 9.15
C LEU A 324 -8.60 -19.16 9.59
N ASP A 325 -9.45 -18.74 10.53
CA ASP A 325 -10.63 -19.49 10.95
C ASP A 325 -11.68 -19.55 9.84
N TRP A 326 -11.81 -18.52 9.01
CA TRP A 326 -12.70 -18.52 7.84
C TRP A 326 -12.09 -19.18 6.60
N LEU A 327 -10.77 -19.13 6.46
CA LEU A 327 -10.02 -19.63 5.30
C LEU A 327 -8.78 -20.42 5.76
N PRO A 328 -8.96 -21.67 6.22
CA PRO A 328 -7.86 -22.49 6.69
C PRO A 328 -6.81 -22.65 5.60
N SER A 329 -5.64 -22.07 5.83
CA SER A 329 -4.55 -22.01 4.86
C SER A 329 -3.24 -22.26 5.61
N PRO A 330 -2.34 -23.11 5.10
CA PRO A 330 -1.01 -23.20 5.66
C PRO A 330 -0.28 -21.90 5.40
N LEU A 331 0.21 -21.27 6.47
CA LEU A 331 1.09 -20.11 6.34
C LEU A 331 2.41 -20.57 5.70
N PRO A 332 2.99 -19.79 4.78
CA PRO A 332 4.35 -20.05 4.31
C PRO A 332 5.30 -20.07 5.50
N ALA A 333 5.96 -21.20 5.76
CA ALA A 333 6.87 -21.34 6.90
C ALA A 333 8.15 -20.49 6.72
N ASP A 334 8.55 -20.24 5.47
CA ASP A 334 9.86 -19.70 5.13
C ASP A 334 9.80 -18.30 4.44
N GLU A 335 8.60 -17.72 4.32
CA GLU A 335 8.41 -16.40 3.68
C GLU A 335 7.61 -15.47 4.62
N PRO A 336 8.28 -14.52 5.31
CA PRO A 336 7.58 -13.56 6.14
C PRO A 336 6.78 -12.58 5.28
N LEU A 337 5.56 -12.26 5.70
CA LEU A 337 4.80 -11.13 5.16
C LEU A 337 5.36 -9.85 5.77
N LEU A 338 6.01 -9.03 4.94
CA LEU A 338 6.59 -7.78 5.38
C LEU A 338 5.59 -6.66 5.16
N ILE A 339 5.31 -5.90 6.21
CA ILE A 339 4.39 -4.76 6.19
C ILE A 339 5.16 -3.50 6.55
N LEU A 340 5.15 -2.52 5.66
CA LEU A 340 5.65 -1.17 5.91
C LEU A 340 4.49 -0.25 6.29
N LEU A 341 4.47 0.26 7.52
CA LEU A 341 3.47 1.25 7.94
C LEU A 341 3.96 2.67 7.63
N GLY A 342 3.33 3.30 6.66
CA GLY A 342 3.50 4.71 6.32
C GLY A 342 2.46 5.59 7.00
N ALA A 343 2.86 6.81 7.37
CA ALA A 343 1.95 7.83 7.87
C ALA A 343 1.09 8.44 6.77
N GLY A 344 -0.19 8.72 7.03
CA GLY A 344 -1.11 9.43 6.12
C GLY A 344 -2.37 8.64 5.79
N THR A 345 -3.06 9.00 4.70
CA THR A 345 -4.36 8.41 4.30
C THR A 345 -4.36 7.92 2.86
N GLY A 346 -3.46 7.00 2.51
CA GLY A 346 -3.14 6.62 1.13
C GLY A 346 -3.55 5.21 0.67
N GLY A 347 -4.05 4.35 1.57
CA GLY A 347 -4.44 2.97 1.23
C GLY A 347 -3.27 1.97 1.30
N GLY A 348 -3.41 0.80 0.66
CA GLY A 348 -2.38 -0.23 0.59
C GLY A 348 -1.65 -0.24 -0.76
N TRP A 349 -0.43 -0.76 -0.81
CA TRP A 349 0.25 -1.10 -2.06
C TRP A 349 1.13 -2.34 -1.89
N ALA A 350 1.26 -3.13 -2.96
CA ALA A 350 2.12 -4.32 -2.97
C ALA A 350 3.41 -4.07 -3.75
N VAL A 351 4.55 -4.46 -3.16
CA VAL A 351 5.86 -4.45 -3.79
C VAL A 351 6.17 -5.86 -4.31
N ASN A 352 5.80 -6.09 -5.57
CA ASN A 352 5.95 -7.39 -6.24
C ASN A 352 7.24 -7.55 -7.06
N ALA A 353 8.10 -6.53 -7.06
CA ALA A 353 9.30 -6.47 -7.91
C ALA A 353 10.45 -7.40 -7.46
N PHE A 354 10.44 -7.86 -6.21
CA PHE A 354 11.49 -8.69 -5.62
C PHE A 354 10.99 -9.47 -4.39
N TYR A 355 11.81 -10.40 -3.91
CA TYR A 355 11.62 -11.13 -2.65
C TYR A 355 12.50 -10.58 -1.52
N PRO A 356 12.16 -10.79 -0.24
CA PRO A 356 10.84 -11.22 0.22
C PRO A 356 9.78 -10.18 -0.15
N LYS A 357 8.55 -10.63 -0.36
CA LYS A 357 7.44 -9.74 -0.69
C LYS A 357 7.19 -8.75 0.43
N GLU A 358 6.73 -7.57 0.05
CA GLU A 358 6.43 -6.49 0.97
C GLU A 358 5.15 -5.81 0.53
N ASN A 359 4.32 -5.47 1.50
CA ASN A 359 3.15 -4.63 1.32
C ASN A 359 3.31 -3.37 2.18
N GLY A 360 2.92 -2.23 1.65
CA GLY A 360 2.87 -1.00 2.39
C GLY A 360 1.44 -0.61 2.73
N ILE A 361 1.25 0.01 3.89
CA ILE A 361 -0.03 0.49 4.38
C ILE A 361 0.13 1.96 4.76
N ILE A 362 -0.66 2.84 4.15
CA ILE A 362 -0.71 4.27 4.46
C ILE A 362 -2.04 4.57 5.14
N SER A 363 -2.05 4.49 6.47
CA SER A 363 -3.23 4.82 7.26
C SER A 363 -2.85 5.24 8.69
N THR A 364 -3.40 6.36 9.14
CA THR A 364 -3.37 6.85 10.52
C THR A 364 -4.64 6.50 11.29
N ASP A 365 -5.60 5.86 10.63
CA ASP A 365 -6.90 5.47 11.19
C ASP A 365 -6.96 3.96 11.45
N ALA A 366 -7.44 3.57 12.63
CA ALA A 366 -7.51 2.17 13.04
C ALA A 366 -8.39 1.33 12.10
N HIS A 367 -9.54 1.87 11.65
CA HIS A 367 -10.45 1.15 10.77
C HIS A 367 -9.85 0.95 9.36
N GLY A 368 -9.14 1.96 8.86
CA GLY A 368 -8.34 1.89 7.64
C GLY A 368 -7.24 0.82 7.73
N LEU A 369 -6.43 0.84 8.80
CA LEU A 369 -5.36 -0.14 9.05
C LEU A 369 -5.87 -1.58 9.06
N ILE A 370 -6.92 -1.84 9.85
CA ILE A 370 -7.54 -3.16 9.99
C ILE A 370 -7.99 -3.70 8.63
N GLY A 371 -8.64 -2.86 7.82
CA GLY A 371 -9.12 -3.25 6.50
C GLY A 371 -8.00 -3.55 5.52
N ILE A 372 -7.01 -2.67 5.44
CA ILE A 372 -5.87 -2.85 4.52
C ILE A 372 -5.08 -4.08 4.93
N PHE A 373 -4.81 -4.28 6.23
CA PHE A 373 -4.16 -5.48 6.72
C PHE A 373 -4.92 -6.76 6.33
N ALA A 374 -6.24 -6.78 6.51
CA ALA A 374 -7.07 -7.93 6.11
C ALA A 374 -6.96 -8.24 4.61
N HIS A 375 -6.93 -7.20 3.77
CA HIS A 375 -6.74 -7.32 2.32
C HIS A 375 -5.37 -7.94 1.99
N GLU A 376 -4.31 -7.32 2.49
CA GLU A 376 -2.92 -7.72 2.20
C GLU A 376 -2.58 -9.10 2.76
N PHE A 377 -3.12 -9.46 3.92
CA PHE A 377 -2.96 -10.79 4.47
C PHE A 377 -3.69 -11.86 3.64
N ALA A 378 -4.89 -11.57 3.13
CA ALA A 378 -5.62 -12.51 2.29
C ALA A 378 -4.89 -12.81 0.96
N HIS A 379 -4.11 -11.87 0.42
CA HIS A 379 -3.26 -12.12 -0.76
C HIS A 379 -2.20 -13.22 -0.57
N ILE A 380 -1.86 -13.61 0.66
CA ILE A 380 -0.93 -14.72 0.88
C ILE A 380 -1.62 -16.05 1.17
N LEU A 381 -2.96 -16.08 1.21
CA LEU A 381 -3.74 -17.26 1.53
C LEU A 381 -4.42 -17.80 0.27
N SER A 382 -4.15 -19.04 -0.11
CA SER A 382 -4.78 -19.70 -1.26
C SER A 382 -6.05 -20.48 -0.91
N GLY A 383 -6.30 -20.68 0.40
CA GLY A 383 -7.34 -21.54 0.93
C GLY A 383 -6.87 -22.96 1.25
N PRO A 384 -7.81 -23.81 1.69
CA PRO A 384 -7.51 -25.18 2.07
C PRO A 384 -6.98 -26.02 0.91
N ARG A 385 -5.82 -26.66 1.13
CA ARG A 385 -5.18 -27.55 0.16
C ARG A 385 -5.96 -28.85 -0.04
N ASN A 386 -5.72 -29.52 -1.17
CA ASN A 386 -6.30 -30.84 -1.43
C ASN A 386 -5.73 -31.93 -0.47
N ALA A 387 -6.20 -33.18 -0.61
CA ALA A 387 -5.75 -34.28 0.25
C ALA A 387 -4.25 -34.62 0.14
N LEU A 388 -3.57 -34.15 -0.92
CA LEU A 388 -2.12 -34.29 -1.11
C LEU A 388 -1.34 -33.11 -0.49
N GLY A 389 -2.03 -32.11 0.07
CA GLY A 389 -1.40 -30.91 0.60
C GLY A 389 -0.96 -29.94 -0.49
N GLU A 390 -1.65 -29.93 -1.63
CA GLU A 390 -1.33 -29.10 -2.80
C GLU A 390 -2.44 -28.09 -3.14
N VAL A 391 -2.03 -26.99 -3.79
CA VAL A 391 -2.91 -26.00 -4.42
C VAL A 391 -2.93 -26.32 -5.92
N ALA A 392 -4.12 -26.44 -6.51
CA ALA A 392 -4.26 -26.79 -7.92
C ALA A 392 -5.28 -25.90 -8.66
N ALA A 393 -4.96 -25.63 -9.91
CA ALA A 393 -5.62 -24.71 -10.82
C ALA A 393 -5.67 -23.25 -10.32
N ASN A 394 -5.93 -22.33 -11.23
CA ASN A 394 -6.08 -20.91 -10.95
C ASN A 394 -7.40 -20.41 -11.52
N TRP A 395 -8.30 -19.91 -10.66
CA TRP A 395 -9.52 -19.25 -11.14
C TRP A 395 -9.20 -17.91 -11.81
N PHE A 396 -10.15 -17.34 -12.57
CA PHE A 396 -9.84 -16.28 -13.52
C PHE A 396 -9.25 -14.99 -12.92
N ASP A 397 -9.56 -14.66 -11.66
CA ASP A 397 -8.96 -13.51 -10.96
C ASP A 397 -7.70 -13.90 -10.13
N GLY A 398 -7.35 -15.18 -10.12
CA GLY A 398 -6.21 -15.75 -9.39
C GLY A 398 -6.55 -16.16 -7.96
N ASN A 399 -5.97 -17.27 -7.47
CA ASN A 399 -6.25 -17.84 -6.14
C ASN A 399 -5.98 -16.89 -4.95
N GLN A 400 -5.25 -15.81 -5.21
CA GLN A 400 -4.82 -14.75 -4.29
C GLN A 400 -5.09 -13.37 -4.92
N GLY A 401 -6.15 -13.24 -5.71
CA GLY A 401 -6.49 -12.02 -6.46
C GLY A 401 -7.16 -10.91 -5.64
N GLU A 402 -7.39 -9.77 -6.28
CA GLU A 402 -8.01 -8.57 -5.69
C GLU A 402 -9.45 -8.83 -5.21
N ALA A 403 -10.24 -9.59 -5.97
CA ALA A 403 -11.59 -9.95 -5.54
C ALA A 403 -11.54 -10.78 -4.26
N HIS A 404 -10.65 -11.78 -4.21
CA HIS A 404 -10.44 -12.64 -3.05
C HIS A 404 -10.04 -11.82 -1.82
N ALA A 405 -9.01 -10.99 -1.93
CA ALA A 405 -8.54 -10.15 -0.83
C ALA A 405 -9.60 -9.13 -0.38
N GLY A 406 -10.28 -8.49 -1.35
CA GLY A 406 -11.36 -7.56 -1.10
C GLY A 406 -12.56 -8.17 -0.37
N PHE A 407 -12.82 -9.47 -0.56
CA PHE A 407 -13.87 -10.18 0.17
C PHE A 407 -13.56 -10.28 1.66
N PHE A 408 -12.35 -10.71 2.03
CA PHE A 408 -11.96 -10.80 3.45
C PHE A 408 -11.83 -9.43 4.11
N GLN A 409 -11.31 -8.43 3.40
CA GLN A 409 -11.35 -7.04 3.84
C GLN A 409 -12.79 -6.57 4.13
N GLY A 410 -13.71 -6.89 3.22
CA GLY A 410 -15.13 -6.58 3.36
C GLY A 410 -15.77 -7.23 4.56
N ARG A 411 -15.44 -8.50 4.84
CA ARG A 411 -15.94 -9.20 6.02
C ARG A 411 -15.49 -8.54 7.30
N ILE A 412 -14.20 -8.22 7.38
CA ILE A 412 -13.62 -7.56 8.56
C ILE A 412 -14.24 -6.17 8.78
N TRP A 413 -14.43 -5.36 7.74
CA TRP A 413 -15.13 -4.08 7.87
C TRP A 413 -16.61 -4.23 8.22
N GLY A 414 -17.31 -5.24 7.70
CA GLY A 414 -18.69 -5.55 8.08
C GLY A 414 -18.87 -5.79 9.58
N MET A 415 -17.85 -6.32 10.26
CA MET A 415 -17.89 -6.54 11.71
C MET A 415 -17.89 -5.25 12.53
N SER A 416 -17.31 -4.17 12.00
CA SER A 416 -17.14 -2.89 12.71
C SER A 416 -17.96 -1.73 12.13
N SER A 417 -18.59 -1.90 10.96
CA SER A 417 -19.37 -0.86 10.29
C SER A 417 -20.85 -0.88 10.68
N ASP A 418 -21.49 0.29 10.75
CA ASP A 418 -22.92 0.42 11.08
C ASP A 418 -23.86 -0.19 10.03
N ASN A 419 -23.42 -0.28 8.76
CA ASN A 419 -24.17 -0.89 7.66
C ASN A 419 -23.99 -2.42 7.62
N HIS A 420 -23.01 -2.97 8.35
CA HIS A 420 -22.67 -4.40 8.40
C HIS A 420 -22.51 -5.10 7.03
N SER A 421 -22.39 -4.33 5.93
CA SER A 421 -22.44 -4.85 4.57
C SER A 421 -21.04 -5.21 4.06
N MET A 422 -20.98 -6.21 3.18
CA MET A 422 -19.75 -6.61 2.49
C MET A 422 -19.31 -5.54 1.49
N ARG A 423 -18.53 -4.54 1.94
CA ARG A 423 -18.05 -3.40 1.12
C ARG A 423 -19.16 -2.72 0.31
N ASP A 424 -20.36 -2.62 0.88
CA ASP A 424 -21.53 -2.08 0.17
C ASP A 424 -21.75 -2.74 -1.21
N CYS A 425 -21.61 -4.06 -1.29
CA CYS A 425 -21.71 -4.81 -2.54
C CYS A 425 -23.07 -4.64 -3.25
N ASN A 426 -24.13 -4.31 -2.50
CA ASN A 426 -25.46 -4.02 -3.03
C ASN A 426 -25.52 -2.76 -3.92
N SER A 427 -24.56 -1.83 -3.81
CA SER A 427 -24.46 -0.69 -4.73
C SER A 427 -24.25 -1.09 -6.19
N ILE A 428 -23.97 -2.37 -6.48
CA ILE A 428 -23.91 -2.90 -7.84
C ILE A 428 -25.23 -2.73 -8.60
N PHE A 429 -26.38 -2.80 -7.92
CA PHE A 429 -27.69 -2.64 -8.57
C PHE A 429 -27.91 -1.23 -9.09
N ASP A 430 -27.39 -0.23 -8.40
CA ASP A 430 -27.49 1.16 -8.86
C ASP A 430 -26.48 1.43 -9.96
N HIS A 431 -25.25 0.92 -9.81
CA HIS A 431 -24.23 1.00 -10.85
C HIS A 431 -24.69 0.38 -12.18
N GLU A 432 -25.28 -0.82 -12.17
CA GLU A 432 -25.73 -1.49 -13.40
C GLU A 432 -26.96 -0.83 -14.03
N LYS A 433 -27.82 -0.16 -13.25
CA LYS A 433 -28.90 0.68 -13.80
C LYS A 433 -28.33 1.87 -14.57
N GLU A 434 -27.26 2.47 -14.07
CA GLU A 434 -26.65 3.68 -14.64
C GLU A 434 -25.70 3.37 -15.81
N HIS A 435 -24.97 2.26 -15.74
CA HIS A 435 -23.83 1.98 -16.60
C HIS A 435 -23.94 0.68 -17.41
N GLY A 436 -25.02 -0.08 -17.24
CA GLY A 436 -25.26 -1.35 -17.92
C GLY A 436 -24.76 -2.56 -17.14
N VAL A 437 -25.27 -3.74 -17.53
CA VAL A 437 -25.02 -5.00 -16.83
C VAL A 437 -23.59 -5.48 -17.05
N ILE A 438 -22.92 -5.84 -15.97
CA ILE A 438 -21.55 -6.37 -15.96
C ILE A 438 -21.60 -7.86 -16.26
N ASP A 439 -20.98 -8.28 -17.34
CA ASP A 439 -20.86 -9.69 -17.68
C ASP A 439 -19.54 -10.26 -17.13
N LEU A 440 -19.63 -11.11 -16.11
CA LEU A 440 -18.45 -11.78 -15.52
C LEU A 440 -17.78 -12.76 -16.49
N GLY A 441 -18.47 -13.20 -17.55
CA GLY A 441 -18.01 -14.15 -18.56
C GLY A 441 -17.00 -13.57 -19.55
N VAL A 442 -16.75 -12.26 -19.52
CA VAL A 442 -15.76 -11.60 -20.38
C VAL A 442 -14.35 -12.03 -19.98
N ALA A 443 -13.67 -12.74 -20.89
CA ALA A 443 -12.47 -13.51 -20.61
C ALA A 443 -11.17 -12.72 -20.33
N ALA A 444 -11.18 -11.38 -20.36
CA ALA A 444 -9.97 -10.57 -20.21
C ALA A 444 -10.17 -9.37 -19.27
N ARG A 445 -9.20 -9.16 -18.37
CA ARG A 445 -9.13 -7.98 -17.48
C ARG A 445 -9.18 -6.65 -18.23
N ASP A 446 -8.68 -6.61 -19.47
CA ASP A 446 -8.78 -5.42 -20.34
C ASP A 446 -10.22 -5.03 -20.66
N GLY A 447 -11.13 -6.03 -20.70
CA GLY A 447 -12.56 -5.82 -20.87
C GLY A 447 -13.22 -5.09 -19.70
N TYR A 448 -12.62 -5.11 -18.50
CA TYR A 448 -13.20 -4.48 -17.31
C TYR A 448 -13.22 -2.96 -17.40
N LYS A 449 -12.39 -2.37 -18.28
CA LYS A 449 -12.44 -0.94 -18.58
C LYS A 449 -13.82 -0.50 -19.09
N ALA A 450 -14.53 -1.38 -19.81
CA ALA A 450 -15.89 -1.10 -20.29
C ALA A 450 -16.91 -0.92 -19.15
N TYR A 451 -16.60 -1.41 -17.95
CA TYR A 451 -17.46 -1.35 -16.76
C TYR A 451 -17.02 -0.30 -15.73
N GLY A 452 -16.08 0.58 -16.10
CA GLY A 452 -15.49 1.55 -15.16
C GLY A 452 -14.31 1.01 -14.35
N GLY A 453 -13.72 -0.13 -14.77
CA GLY A 453 -12.52 -0.72 -14.18
C GLY A 453 -12.77 -1.99 -13.35
N GLY A 454 -11.70 -2.60 -12.84
CA GLY A 454 -11.77 -3.87 -12.10
C GLY A 454 -12.62 -3.82 -10.83
N GLY A 455 -12.67 -2.65 -10.17
CA GLY A 455 -13.43 -2.47 -8.92
C GLY A 455 -14.91 -2.84 -9.01
N GLN A 456 -15.57 -2.56 -10.14
CA GLN A 456 -16.99 -2.88 -10.32
C GLN A 456 -17.23 -4.36 -10.57
N VAL A 457 -16.31 -5.01 -11.27
CA VAL A 457 -16.33 -6.47 -11.46
C VAL A 457 -16.14 -7.19 -10.14
N TRP A 458 -15.17 -6.75 -9.33
CA TRP A 458 -14.96 -7.29 -7.99
C TRP A 458 -16.16 -7.07 -7.08
N ARG A 459 -16.81 -5.90 -7.17
CA ARG A 459 -18.03 -5.62 -6.42
C ARG A 459 -19.16 -6.61 -6.75
N LYS A 460 -19.35 -6.93 -8.03
CA LYS A 460 -20.32 -7.95 -8.44
C LYS A 460 -19.96 -9.35 -7.92
N LEU A 461 -18.67 -9.70 -7.90
CA LEU A 461 -18.21 -10.96 -7.27
C LEU A 461 -18.48 -10.97 -5.77
N TRP A 462 -18.20 -9.88 -5.06
CA TRP A 462 -18.50 -9.76 -3.62
C TRP A 462 -20.00 -9.86 -3.34
N TYR A 463 -20.86 -9.31 -4.19
CA TYR A 463 -22.30 -9.49 -4.11
C TYR A 463 -22.69 -10.97 -4.27
N VAL A 464 -22.20 -11.64 -5.32
CA VAL A 464 -22.45 -13.08 -5.54
C VAL A 464 -22.00 -13.89 -4.32
N TRP A 465 -20.79 -13.65 -3.83
CA TRP A 465 -20.23 -14.37 -2.70
C TRP A 465 -20.95 -14.09 -1.39
N GLN A 466 -21.45 -12.86 -1.17
CA GLN A 466 -22.30 -12.55 -0.02
C GLN A 466 -23.65 -13.27 -0.12
N LYS A 467 -24.28 -13.39 -1.30
CA LYS A 467 -25.50 -14.21 -1.47
C LYS A 467 -25.26 -15.69 -1.18
N LEU A 468 -24.07 -16.19 -1.49
CA LEU A 468 -23.68 -17.55 -1.12
C LEU A 468 -23.43 -17.68 0.38
N ASP A 469 -22.82 -16.68 1.03
CA ASP A 469 -22.69 -16.63 2.49
C ASP A 469 -24.07 -16.62 3.17
N ASP A 470 -25.01 -15.77 2.71
CA ASP A 470 -26.37 -15.66 3.26
C ASP A 470 -27.10 -17.01 3.26
N ARG A 471 -26.91 -17.81 2.19
CA ARG A 471 -27.62 -19.07 1.98
C ARG A 471 -26.91 -20.27 2.58
N TYR A 472 -25.60 -20.35 2.44
CA TYR A 472 -24.84 -21.56 2.72
C TYR A 472 -23.93 -21.44 3.96
N GLY A 473 -23.87 -20.24 4.56
CA GLY A 473 -22.98 -19.93 5.67
C GLY A 473 -21.52 -19.91 5.24
N THR A 474 -20.65 -19.45 6.14
CA THR A 474 -19.24 -19.13 5.87
C THR A 474 -18.39 -20.30 5.37
N THR A 475 -18.87 -21.54 5.49
CA THR A 475 -18.13 -22.76 5.09
C THR A 475 -18.05 -22.94 3.57
N TRP A 476 -18.96 -22.35 2.79
CA TRP A 476 -18.98 -22.61 1.34
C TRP A 476 -17.70 -22.17 0.63
N TYR A 477 -17.12 -21.04 1.04
CA TYR A 477 -15.94 -20.46 0.40
C TYR A 477 -14.70 -21.37 0.56
N PRO A 478 -14.25 -21.74 1.78
CA PRO A 478 -13.13 -22.68 1.92
C PRO A 478 -13.41 -24.04 1.30
N ARG A 479 -14.68 -24.49 1.31
CA ARG A 479 -15.08 -25.71 0.60
C ARG A 479 -14.90 -25.59 -0.91
N TRP A 480 -15.27 -24.47 -1.51
CA TRP A 480 -15.04 -24.21 -2.93
C TRP A 480 -13.55 -24.27 -3.28
N ARG A 481 -12.69 -23.65 -2.48
CA ARG A 481 -11.23 -23.73 -2.67
C ARG A 481 -10.73 -25.17 -2.61
N TRP A 482 -11.19 -25.95 -1.63
CA TRP A 482 -10.83 -27.37 -1.50
C TRP A 482 -11.33 -28.22 -2.69
N VAL A 483 -12.58 -27.99 -3.15
CA VAL A 483 -13.16 -28.66 -4.32
C VAL A 483 -12.33 -28.35 -5.56
N GLN A 484 -11.98 -27.08 -5.80
CA GLN A 484 -11.12 -26.67 -6.91
C GLN A 484 -9.81 -27.45 -6.88
N HIS A 485 -9.09 -27.41 -5.76
CA HIS A 485 -7.77 -28.04 -5.64
C HIS A 485 -7.83 -29.57 -5.72
N THR A 486 -8.95 -30.16 -5.34
CA THR A 486 -9.17 -31.61 -5.42
C THR A 486 -9.56 -32.05 -6.83
N ARG A 487 -10.47 -31.34 -7.48
CA ARG A 487 -10.96 -31.68 -8.81
C ARG A 487 -9.86 -31.56 -9.87
N TRP A 488 -9.00 -30.56 -9.71
CA TRP A 488 -7.95 -30.24 -10.68
C TRP A 488 -6.56 -30.69 -10.22
N GLN A 489 -6.44 -31.61 -9.25
CA GLN A 489 -5.16 -32.11 -8.73
C GLN A 489 -4.23 -32.64 -9.84
N ASP A 490 -4.78 -33.28 -10.87
CA ASP A 490 -4.01 -33.83 -12.01
C ASP A 490 -3.74 -32.79 -13.11
N ALA A 491 -4.17 -31.54 -12.90
CA ALA A 491 -4.03 -30.41 -13.81
C ALA A 491 -3.73 -29.11 -13.04
N SER A 492 -2.69 -29.14 -12.19
CA SER A 492 -2.36 -28.08 -11.23
C SER A 492 -2.18 -26.69 -11.85
N GLU A 493 -1.68 -26.60 -13.08
CA GLU A 493 -1.43 -25.32 -13.76
C GLU A 493 -2.64 -24.81 -14.58
N LYS A 494 -3.78 -25.49 -14.50
CA LYS A 494 -4.94 -25.13 -15.33
C LYS A 494 -5.47 -23.74 -14.95
N ALA A 495 -5.52 -22.83 -15.93
CA ALA A 495 -6.32 -21.62 -15.84
C ALA A 495 -7.80 -21.98 -16.04
N LEU A 496 -8.63 -21.77 -15.02
CA LEU A 496 -10.05 -22.10 -15.05
C LEU A 496 -10.83 -21.00 -15.77
N SER A 497 -11.76 -21.43 -16.62
CA SER A 497 -12.79 -20.53 -17.13
C SER A 497 -13.78 -20.16 -16.02
N LEU A 498 -14.62 -19.16 -16.26
CA LEU A 498 -15.75 -18.88 -15.37
C LEU A 498 -16.69 -20.09 -15.26
N ASN A 499 -16.87 -20.86 -16.33
CA ASN A 499 -17.72 -22.05 -16.30
C ASN A 499 -17.13 -23.13 -15.38
N ASP A 500 -15.83 -23.42 -15.50
CA ASP A 500 -15.15 -24.35 -14.57
C ASP A 500 -15.30 -23.87 -13.12
N THR A 501 -15.18 -22.56 -12.90
CA THR A 501 -15.32 -21.93 -11.58
C THR A 501 -16.74 -22.09 -11.01
N VAL A 502 -17.78 -21.84 -11.82
CA VAL A 502 -19.19 -21.99 -11.40
C VAL A 502 -19.54 -23.46 -11.17
N GLU A 503 -18.97 -24.40 -11.93
CA GLU A 503 -19.10 -25.83 -11.64
C GLU A 503 -18.48 -26.20 -10.29
N ASP A 504 -17.26 -25.71 -9.99
CA ASP A 504 -16.59 -25.97 -8.72
C ASP A 504 -17.37 -25.38 -7.53
N MET A 505 -17.91 -24.17 -7.68
CA MET A 505 -18.80 -23.56 -6.69
C MET A 505 -20.10 -24.36 -6.53
N SER A 506 -20.69 -24.85 -7.62
CA SER A 506 -21.92 -25.65 -7.58
C SER A 506 -21.71 -27.00 -6.88
N ILE A 507 -20.56 -27.66 -7.10
CA ILE A 507 -20.15 -28.85 -6.34
C ILE A 507 -19.97 -28.51 -4.85
N ALA A 508 -19.37 -27.35 -4.56
CA ALA A 508 -19.11 -26.91 -3.19
C ALA A 508 -20.41 -26.72 -2.42
N VAL A 509 -21.38 -25.99 -2.97
CA VAL A 509 -22.66 -25.71 -2.33
C VAL A 509 -23.67 -26.86 -2.48
N GLY A 510 -23.45 -27.79 -3.40
CA GLY A 510 -24.34 -28.92 -3.67
C GLY A 510 -25.61 -28.56 -4.45
N GLU A 511 -25.64 -27.37 -5.07
CA GLU A 511 -26.77 -26.85 -5.85
C GLU A 511 -26.23 -26.18 -7.14
N ASP A 512 -27.02 -26.17 -8.20
CA ASP A 512 -26.67 -25.64 -9.52
C ASP A 512 -26.79 -24.10 -9.52
N LEU A 513 -25.64 -23.43 -9.63
CA LEU A 513 -25.53 -21.97 -9.61
C LEU A 513 -25.65 -21.32 -11.01
N PHE A 514 -25.67 -22.09 -12.10
CA PHE A 514 -25.72 -21.53 -13.45
C PHE A 514 -26.94 -20.62 -13.68
N PRO A 515 -28.17 -21.00 -13.26
CA PRO A 515 -29.34 -20.13 -13.41
C PRO A 515 -29.20 -18.78 -12.71
N PHE A 516 -28.65 -18.76 -11.49
CA PHE A 516 -28.48 -17.53 -10.72
C PHE A 516 -27.47 -16.58 -11.39
N LEU A 517 -26.32 -17.09 -11.85
CA LEU A 517 -25.34 -16.25 -12.55
C LEU A 517 -25.87 -15.75 -13.90
N ALA A 518 -26.64 -16.56 -14.61
CA ALA A 518 -27.31 -16.16 -15.85
C ALA A 518 -28.38 -15.07 -15.61
N GLU A 519 -29.15 -15.15 -14.51
CA GLU A 519 -30.09 -14.11 -14.09
C GLU A 519 -29.38 -12.77 -13.84
N LEU A 520 -28.16 -12.81 -13.30
CA LEU A 520 -27.31 -11.64 -13.15
C LEU A 520 -26.68 -11.15 -14.47
N GLY A 521 -27.06 -11.69 -15.62
CA GLY A 521 -26.55 -11.28 -16.93
C GLY A 521 -25.12 -11.72 -17.23
N THR A 522 -24.67 -12.81 -16.59
CA THR A 522 -23.36 -13.42 -16.88
C THR A 522 -23.47 -14.42 -18.03
N THR A 523 -22.65 -14.26 -19.06
CA THR A 523 -22.59 -15.18 -20.20
C THR A 523 -21.87 -16.47 -19.79
N LEU A 524 -22.60 -17.59 -19.86
CA LEU A 524 -22.11 -18.93 -19.53
C LEU A 524 -22.34 -19.86 -20.73
N ILE A 525 -21.49 -20.87 -20.86
CA ILE A 525 -21.59 -21.87 -21.93
C ILE A 525 -22.74 -22.83 -21.65
N ARG A 526 -23.11 -23.00 -20.37
CA ARG A 526 -24.19 -23.87 -19.92
C ARG A 526 -25.29 -23.03 -19.29
N GLU A 527 -26.53 -23.48 -19.48
CA GLU A 527 -27.68 -22.94 -18.78
C GLU A 527 -27.95 -23.69 -17.45
N ARG A 528 -27.55 -24.97 -17.40
CA ARG A 528 -27.80 -25.88 -16.27
C ARG A 528 -26.63 -26.84 -16.06
N LEU A 529 -26.42 -27.22 -14.80
CA LEU A 529 -25.54 -28.29 -14.35
C LEU A 529 -26.32 -29.28 -13.49
N GLU A 530 -27.16 -30.11 -14.11
CA GLU A 530 -28.03 -31.03 -13.35
C GLU A 530 -27.26 -32.15 -12.65
N ARG A 531 -26.16 -32.64 -13.26
CA ARG A 531 -25.40 -33.78 -12.78
C ARG A 531 -23.92 -33.59 -13.02
N ILE A 532 -23.09 -33.95 -12.04
CA ILE A 532 -21.63 -33.89 -12.15
C ILE A 532 -20.96 -34.98 -11.31
N SER A 533 -19.82 -35.48 -11.78
CA SER A 533 -18.99 -36.42 -11.02
C SER A 533 -17.97 -35.66 -10.19
N PHE A 534 -17.90 -35.92 -8.89
CA PHE A 534 -16.85 -35.44 -8.01
C PHE A 534 -16.37 -36.57 -7.10
N GLN A 535 -15.05 -36.78 -7.04
CA GLN A 535 -14.42 -37.87 -6.29
C GLN A 535 -15.04 -39.26 -6.58
N GLY A 536 -15.36 -39.52 -7.85
CA GLY A 536 -15.94 -40.78 -8.29
C GLY A 536 -17.41 -41.00 -7.91
N LYS A 537 -18.07 -40.00 -7.31
CA LYS A 537 -19.50 -40.02 -6.99
C LYS A 537 -20.26 -39.10 -7.92
N MET A 538 -21.39 -39.58 -8.43
CA MET A 538 -22.31 -38.77 -9.20
C MET A 538 -23.20 -37.97 -8.26
N MET A 539 -23.20 -36.65 -8.43
CA MET A 539 -24.01 -35.70 -7.70
C MET A 539 -25.16 -35.24 -8.60
N GLU A 540 -26.36 -35.13 -8.02
CA GLU A 540 -27.48 -34.43 -8.64
C GLU A 540 -27.59 -33.07 -7.97
N LEU A 541 -27.58 -32.01 -8.78
CA LEU A 541 -27.57 -30.64 -8.30
C LEU A 541 -28.92 -29.98 -8.62
N PRO A 542 -29.80 -29.79 -7.63
CA PRO A 542 -31.00 -28.99 -7.83
C PRO A 542 -30.62 -27.53 -8.08
N VAL A 543 -31.46 -26.77 -8.79
CA VAL A 543 -31.25 -25.32 -8.96
C VAL A 543 -31.15 -24.66 -7.59
N ALA A 544 -30.11 -23.85 -7.40
CA ALA A 544 -30.00 -23.00 -6.23
C ALA A 544 -31.17 -21.99 -6.24
N PRO A 545 -32.04 -21.95 -5.22
CA PRO A 545 -33.12 -20.98 -5.11
C PRO A 545 -32.56 -19.64 -4.61
N LEU A 546 -31.69 -19.04 -5.42
CA LEU A 546 -31.14 -17.71 -5.25
C LEU A 546 -31.82 -16.78 -6.24
N GLU A 547 -32.06 -15.54 -5.80
CA GLU A 547 -32.67 -14.49 -6.61
C GLU A 547 -31.73 -13.27 -6.63
N ALA A 548 -31.81 -12.46 -7.68
CA ALA A 548 -31.07 -11.20 -7.82
C ALA A 548 -31.64 -10.08 -6.91
N THR A 549 -31.69 -10.34 -5.61
CA THR A 549 -32.15 -9.40 -4.56
C THR A 549 -30.98 -8.96 -3.69
N PRO A 550 -31.08 -7.82 -2.99
CA PRO A 550 -30.03 -7.37 -2.07
C PRO A 550 -29.52 -8.48 -1.15
N ALA A 551 -28.21 -8.53 -1.00
CA ALA A 551 -27.52 -9.43 -0.08
C ALA A 551 -27.62 -8.90 1.36
N GLY A 552 -27.57 -9.81 2.33
CA GLY A 552 -27.64 -9.49 3.75
C GLY A 552 -26.31 -9.01 4.34
N ASP A 553 -26.30 -8.93 5.67
CA ASP A 553 -25.13 -8.54 6.45
C ASP A 553 -24.01 -9.57 6.33
N VAL A 554 -22.78 -9.13 6.58
CA VAL A 554 -21.61 -10.02 6.63
C VAL A 554 -21.86 -11.16 7.62
N ARG A 555 -21.66 -12.40 7.14
CA ARG A 555 -21.67 -13.60 7.96
C ARG A 555 -20.35 -13.73 8.70
N THR A 556 -20.37 -14.07 9.98
CA THR A 556 -19.16 -14.13 10.83
C THR A 556 -19.00 -15.45 11.57
N GLU A 557 -19.94 -16.37 11.42
CA GLU A 557 -19.93 -17.65 12.10
C GLU A 557 -18.69 -18.50 11.75
N PRO A 558 -18.23 -19.35 12.68
CA PRO A 558 -17.16 -20.30 12.42
C PRO A 558 -17.53 -21.25 11.28
N ILE A 559 -16.51 -21.66 10.52
CA ILE A 559 -16.72 -22.69 9.50
C ILE A 559 -16.90 -24.06 10.14
N THR A 560 -17.53 -24.96 9.40
CA THR A 560 -17.56 -26.39 9.70
C THR A 560 -16.55 -27.14 8.83
N ASP A 561 -16.57 -28.47 8.85
CA ASP A 561 -15.67 -29.31 8.05
C ASP A 561 -15.91 -29.12 6.55
N TYR A 562 -15.11 -28.25 5.93
CA TYR A 562 -15.20 -27.88 4.53
C TYR A 562 -14.97 -29.06 3.56
N THR A 563 -14.39 -30.17 4.01
CA THR A 563 -14.20 -31.36 3.18
C THR A 563 -15.49 -32.15 2.98
N LYS A 564 -16.51 -31.90 3.81
CA LYS A 564 -17.82 -32.56 3.73
C LYS A 564 -18.85 -31.72 2.97
N PRO A 565 -19.82 -32.36 2.28
CA PRO A 565 -20.96 -31.64 1.69
C PRO A 565 -21.65 -30.76 2.73
N LEU A 566 -22.03 -29.54 2.32
CA LEU A 566 -22.84 -28.68 3.17
C LEU A 566 -24.20 -29.34 3.37
N THR A 567 -24.62 -29.52 4.61
CA THR A 567 -25.93 -30.09 4.92
C THR A 567 -26.96 -28.96 5.07
N ARG A 568 -28.17 -29.15 4.54
CA ARG A 568 -29.25 -28.12 4.55
C ARG A 568 -29.64 -27.62 5.94
N GLU A 569 -29.31 -28.36 7.00
CA GLU A 569 -29.55 -27.96 8.40
C GLU A 569 -28.47 -27.00 8.95
N GLN A 570 -27.37 -26.79 8.23
CA GLN A 570 -26.30 -25.84 8.59
C GLN A 570 -26.53 -24.44 7.98
N SER A 571 -27.70 -24.23 7.35
CA SER A 571 -28.06 -23.09 6.50
C SER A 571 -29.27 -22.28 7.02
N GLN A 572 -29.69 -22.51 8.26
CA GLN A 572 -30.79 -21.79 8.91
C GLN A 572 -30.31 -21.01 10.14
#